data_AF-A0A3D5EGM0-F1
#
_entry.id   AF-A0A3D5EGM0-F1
#
_cell.length_a   1.000
_cell.length_b   1.000
_cell.length_c   1.000
_cell.angle_alpha   90.00
_cell.angle_beta   90.00
_cell.angle_gamma   90.00
#
_symmetry.space_group_name_H-M   'P 1'
#
loop_
_entity.id
_entity.type
_entity.pdbx_description
1 polymer ?
#
loop_
_entity_poly.entity_id
_entity_poly.type
_entity_poly.pdbx_seq_one_letter_code
_entity_poly.pdbx_strand_id
1 'polypeptide(L)'
;MLLQLFISTHAENIESLLIIGLATSVTISYLYWVDTYSKTAISTVVIISLLFTGLFGALVLQTLYWNPLTKYLYNPVYTFNKLTFYLLICIAGHYIYLSLCQTNININNKSPLNIRGILSRIGLYNIPSVYTVWIIAILGLLALIIGKLLPGTIGRALLNFHFLMWFPFFIIFYINKFGQDYASPKKQYTYILLFFILIASLGIALNIRALIVSGFVNLFLIAIIILLNQSSKLRSGFYFKFSILILILFGLLKPLSSFSDAMLIARSERGEITPIQMLINTFDIYLSSDTTKIEKPNKFIEDKVYSNYDEDYIENGILTRFVLTKFHDNAYHFASQVSDKGEKEVREHIIKSLVAIMPQPALDILGVELNKSDVLKSTTDILVYETTGRRLGGFKVPSTFVDLEITFDLFAPLVFLCMAFVFFMIVDLFSNNNKSYGLVISFPFFALASRYILFQMPVYGLQGVFTLVLRGFIEDVLIFCLLMYAMSYIFKPFSKDTRV
;
A
#
# COMPACT_ATOMS: atom_id res chain seq x y z
N MET A 1 25.19 -2.53 -3.01
CA MET A 1 26.06 -2.43 -1.82
C MET A 1 27.44 -1.88 -2.16
N LEU A 2 28.23 -2.55 -3.00
CA LEU A 2 29.57 -2.06 -3.39
C LEU A 2 29.56 -0.61 -3.89
N LEU A 3 28.58 -0.25 -4.74
CA LEU A 3 28.44 1.11 -5.26
C LEU A 3 28.20 2.16 -4.15
N GLN A 4 27.50 1.81 -3.06
CA GLN A 4 27.30 2.72 -1.93
C GLN A 4 28.57 2.96 -1.11
N LEU A 5 29.45 1.95 -1.01
CA LEU A 5 30.77 2.13 -0.37
C LEU A 5 31.64 3.10 -1.19
N PHE A 6 31.45 3.16 -2.51
CA PHE A 6 32.09 4.17 -3.35
C PHE A 6 31.47 5.56 -3.21
N ILE A 7 30.17 5.67 -2.96
CA ILE A 7 29.49 6.96 -2.77
C ILE A 7 29.88 7.60 -1.43
N SER A 8 29.92 6.83 -0.34
CA SER A 8 30.32 7.34 0.97
C SER A 8 30.89 6.26 1.88
N THR A 9 32.01 6.60 2.53
CA THR A 9 32.74 5.76 3.47
C THR A 9 32.50 6.13 4.94
N HIS A 10 31.52 6.99 5.23
CA HIS A 10 31.16 7.32 6.62
C HIS A 10 30.70 6.08 7.38
N ALA A 11 31.08 5.98 8.66
CA ALA A 11 30.80 4.81 9.50
C ALA A 11 29.29 4.47 9.54
N GLU A 12 28.44 5.47 9.76
CA GLU A 12 26.98 5.29 9.77
C GLU A 12 26.42 4.73 8.45
N ASN A 13 27.01 5.13 7.31
CA ASN A 13 26.62 4.62 5.99
C ASN A 13 27.03 3.16 5.82
N ILE A 14 28.23 2.80 6.26
CA ILE A 14 28.73 1.42 6.22
C ILE A 14 27.90 0.51 7.13
N GLU A 15 27.62 0.93 8.37
CA GLU A 15 26.79 0.19 9.32
C GLU A 15 25.38 -0.01 8.78
N SER A 16 24.74 1.06 8.32
CA SER A 16 23.40 1.00 7.71
C SER A 16 23.37 0.07 6.50
N LEU A 17 24.43 0.09 5.67
CA LEU A 17 24.56 -0.79 4.52
C LEU A 17 24.65 -2.26 4.94
N LEU A 18 25.45 -2.57 5.97
CA LEU A 18 25.60 -3.93 6.49
C LEU A 18 24.28 -4.45 7.07
N ILE A 19 23.56 -3.63 7.83
CA ILE A 19 22.24 -3.95 8.39
C ILE A 19 21.27 -4.32 7.26
N ILE A 20 21.14 -3.48 6.23
CA ILE A 20 20.26 -3.76 5.08
C ILE A 20 20.71 -5.02 4.34
N GLY A 21 22.02 -5.17 4.09
CA GLY A 21 22.56 -6.33 3.40
C GLY A 21 22.25 -7.65 4.10
N LEU A 22 22.42 -7.69 5.43
CA LEU A 22 22.10 -8.85 6.25
C LEU A 22 20.58 -9.10 6.26
N ALA A 23 19.76 -8.08 6.49
CA ALA A 23 18.31 -8.20 6.50
C ALA A 23 17.75 -8.72 5.16
N THR A 24 18.22 -8.17 4.04
CA THR A 24 17.88 -8.63 2.69
C THR A 24 18.29 -10.08 2.48
N SER A 25 19.53 -10.45 2.88
CA SER A 25 20.04 -11.81 2.71
C SER A 25 19.25 -12.84 3.52
N VAL A 26 18.94 -12.54 4.78
CA VAL A 26 18.11 -13.39 5.64
C VAL A 26 16.71 -13.53 5.06
N THR A 27 16.10 -12.44 4.60
CA THR A 27 14.74 -12.46 4.02
C THR A 27 14.68 -13.32 2.76
N ILE A 28 15.60 -13.12 1.82
CA ILE A 28 15.64 -13.90 0.58
C ILE A 28 15.92 -15.38 0.88
N SER A 29 16.87 -15.66 1.78
CA SER A 29 17.19 -17.03 2.20
C SER A 29 15.98 -17.73 2.83
N TYR A 30 15.22 -17.02 3.67
CA TYR A 30 13.99 -17.51 4.27
C TYR A 30 12.93 -17.86 3.21
N LEU A 31 12.65 -16.94 2.29
CA LEU A 31 11.64 -17.14 1.24
C LEU A 31 11.99 -18.34 0.35
N TYR A 32 13.28 -18.51 0.05
CA TYR A 32 13.78 -19.66 -0.71
C TYR A 32 13.69 -20.97 0.08
N TRP A 33 14.14 -20.98 1.34
CA TRP A 33 14.20 -22.19 2.17
C TRP A 33 12.82 -22.78 2.45
N VAL A 34 11.84 -21.93 2.73
CA VAL A 34 10.47 -22.37 3.05
C VAL A 34 9.66 -22.68 1.78
N ASP A 35 10.17 -22.30 0.62
CA ASP A 35 9.47 -22.31 -0.68
C ASP A 35 8.12 -21.59 -0.57
N THR A 36 8.16 -20.37 -0.03
CA THR A 36 6.94 -19.57 0.21
C THR A 36 6.27 -19.17 -1.11
N TYR A 37 7.01 -19.15 -2.21
CA TYR A 37 6.51 -18.82 -3.54
C TYR A 37 5.42 -19.80 -4.00
N SER A 38 5.60 -21.10 -3.76
CA SER A 38 4.62 -22.13 -4.14
C SER A 38 3.48 -22.26 -3.13
N LYS A 39 3.78 -22.07 -1.84
CA LYS A 39 2.84 -22.31 -0.73
C LYS A 39 1.96 -21.11 -0.40
N THR A 40 2.53 -19.90 -0.37
CA THR A 40 1.88 -18.64 0.06
C THR A 40 2.42 -17.45 -0.73
N ALA A 41 2.13 -17.45 -2.04
CA ALA A 41 2.59 -16.38 -2.94
C ALA A 41 2.19 -14.98 -2.44
N ILE A 42 0.99 -14.85 -1.85
CA ILE A 42 0.51 -13.57 -1.35
C ILE A 42 1.31 -13.08 -0.14
N SER A 43 1.48 -13.93 0.88
CA SER A 43 2.26 -13.61 2.08
C SER A 43 3.71 -13.30 1.73
N THR A 44 4.26 -13.96 0.72
CA THR A 44 5.58 -13.66 0.16
C THR A 44 5.68 -12.24 -0.37
N VAL A 45 4.68 -11.80 -1.14
CA VAL A 45 4.64 -10.42 -1.67
C VAL A 45 4.62 -9.41 -0.52
N VAL A 46 3.87 -9.65 0.55
CA VAL A 46 3.86 -8.78 1.74
C VAL A 46 5.25 -8.63 2.34
N ILE A 47 5.96 -9.74 2.57
CA ILE A 47 7.31 -9.73 3.15
C ILE A 47 8.29 -8.98 2.25
N ILE A 48 8.25 -9.26 0.93
CA ILE A 48 9.09 -8.58 -0.07
C ILE A 48 8.79 -7.08 -0.08
N SER A 49 7.53 -6.70 0.02
CA SER A 49 7.15 -5.30 0.03
C SER A 49 7.58 -4.60 1.30
N LEU A 50 7.46 -5.23 2.48
CA LEU A 50 8.00 -4.66 3.73
C LEU A 50 9.53 -4.47 3.65
N LEU A 51 10.24 -5.46 3.09
CA LEU A 51 11.68 -5.35 2.83
C LEU A 51 11.99 -4.18 1.87
N PHE A 52 11.24 -4.07 0.76
CA PHE A 52 11.46 -3.03 -0.24
C PHE A 52 11.15 -1.64 0.32
N THR A 53 9.97 -1.45 0.91
CA THR A 53 9.54 -0.12 1.36
C THR A 53 10.31 0.37 2.58
N GLY A 54 10.74 -0.52 3.49
CA GLY A 54 11.48 -0.15 4.70
C GLY A 54 13.00 -0.05 4.51
N LEU A 55 13.61 -0.97 3.75
CA LEU A 55 15.06 -1.17 3.74
C LEU A 55 15.65 -1.13 2.31
N PHE A 56 15.33 -2.12 1.49
CA PHE A 56 16.01 -2.34 0.22
C PHE A 56 15.73 -1.25 -0.82
N GLY A 57 14.52 -0.67 -0.81
CA GLY A 57 14.15 0.45 -1.69
C GLY A 57 14.95 1.71 -1.37
N ALA A 58 15.20 2.01 -0.09
CA ALA A 58 16.08 3.10 0.32
C ALA A 58 17.49 2.93 -0.26
N LEU A 59 18.03 1.71 -0.14
CA LEU A 59 19.32 1.36 -0.72
C LEU A 59 19.36 1.56 -2.23
N VAL A 60 18.40 1.00 -2.98
CA VAL A 60 18.38 1.08 -4.45
C VAL A 60 18.23 2.52 -4.92
N LEU A 61 17.27 3.26 -4.36
CA LEU A 61 16.92 4.59 -4.85
C LEU A 61 17.96 5.63 -4.46
N GLN A 62 18.50 5.64 -3.23
CA GLN A 62 19.59 6.56 -2.90
C GLN A 62 20.85 6.31 -3.75
N THR A 63 21.15 5.03 -4.03
CA THR A 63 22.24 4.67 -4.94
C THR A 63 22.03 5.19 -6.35
N LEU A 64 20.80 5.14 -6.85
CA LEU A 64 20.45 5.64 -8.19
C LEU A 64 20.67 7.16 -8.32
N TYR A 65 20.41 7.90 -7.24
CA TYR A 65 20.64 9.35 -7.17
C TYR A 65 22.06 9.73 -6.74
N TRP A 66 22.97 8.76 -6.64
CA TRP A 66 24.36 8.98 -6.22
C TRP A 66 24.49 9.64 -4.84
N ASN A 67 23.51 9.40 -3.98
CA ASN A 67 23.44 9.94 -2.63
C ASN A 67 23.81 8.86 -1.60
N PRO A 68 24.47 9.23 -0.49
CA PRO A 68 24.67 8.30 0.62
C PRO A 68 23.33 7.85 1.18
N LEU A 69 23.25 6.61 1.65
CA LEU A 69 22.04 6.03 2.24
C LEU A 69 21.54 6.84 3.45
N THR A 70 22.46 7.44 4.20
CA THR A 70 22.19 8.23 5.40
C THR A 70 21.72 9.65 5.10
N LYS A 71 21.81 10.12 3.85
CA LYS A 71 21.42 11.48 3.47
C LYS A 71 19.97 11.73 3.86
N TYR A 72 19.71 12.86 4.53
CA TYR A 72 18.37 13.28 4.96
C TYR A 72 17.73 12.44 6.07
N LEU A 73 18.45 11.52 6.73
CA LEU A 73 17.97 10.82 7.94
C LEU A 73 18.54 11.48 9.20
N TYR A 74 17.75 11.54 10.26
CA TYR A 74 18.16 12.04 11.57
C TYR A 74 19.00 11.00 12.33
N ASN A 75 18.55 9.74 12.34
CA ASN A 75 19.28 8.66 13.00
C ASN A 75 19.23 7.38 12.14
N PRO A 76 20.07 7.30 11.09
CA PRO A 76 19.98 6.24 10.09
C PRO A 76 20.21 4.84 10.69
N VAL A 77 21.25 4.68 11.51
CA VAL A 77 21.62 3.38 12.08
C VAL A 77 20.51 2.85 12.99
N TYR A 78 19.95 3.70 13.85
CA TYR A 78 18.82 3.32 14.71
C TYR A 78 17.59 2.93 13.90
N THR A 79 17.23 3.75 12.90
CA THR A 79 16.07 3.49 12.04
C THR A 79 16.20 2.17 11.29
N PHE A 80 17.33 1.91 10.63
CA PHE A 80 17.53 0.66 9.89
C PHE A 80 17.59 -0.56 10.81
N ASN A 81 18.15 -0.44 12.02
CA ASN A 81 18.13 -1.50 13.02
C ASN A 81 16.70 -1.84 13.45
N LYS A 82 15.88 -0.84 13.78
CA LYS A 82 14.48 -1.05 14.18
C LYS A 82 13.65 -1.65 13.06
N LEU A 83 13.78 -1.16 11.83
CA LEU A 83 13.08 -1.71 10.67
C LEU A 83 13.49 -3.16 10.39
N THR A 84 14.78 -3.49 10.54
CA THR A 84 15.27 -4.87 10.44
C THR A 84 14.69 -5.76 11.54
N PHE A 85 14.68 -5.28 12.77
CA PHE A 85 14.11 -6.01 13.90
C PHE A 85 12.63 -6.36 13.69
N TYR A 86 11.80 -5.40 13.29
CA TYR A 86 10.39 -5.66 12.98
C TYR A 86 10.19 -6.53 11.73
N LEU A 87 11.06 -6.43 10.72
CA LEU A 87 11.04 -7.35 9.58
C LEU A 87 11.32 -8.80 10.01
N LEU A 88 12.29 -9.01 10.90
CA LEU A 88 12.60 -10.34 11.44
C LEU A 88 11.44 -10.91 12.27
N ILE A 89 10.77 -10.08 13.07
CA ILE A 89 9.55 -10.50 13.79
C ILE A 89 8.43 -10.87 12.81
N CYS A 90 8.27 -10.11 11.71
CA CYS A 90 7.30 -10.43 10.67
C CYS A 90 7.60 -11.79 10.02
N ILE A 91 8.88 -12.07 9.70
CA ILE A 91 9.34 -13.36 9.19
C ILE A 91 9.05 -14.49 10.19
N ALA A 92 9.32 -14.27 11.48
CA ALA A 92 9.01 -15.22 12.54
C ALA A 92 7.50 -15.49 12.64
N GLY A 93 6.67 -14.44 12.58
CA GLY A 93 5.21 -14.56 12.56
C GLY A 93 4.70 -15.36 11.37
N HIS A 94 5.28 -15.14 10.18
CA HIS A 94 4.96 -15.93 8.98
C HIS A 94 5.40 -17.39 9.13
N TYR A 95 6.58 -17.65 9.70
CA TYR A 95 7.05 -19.02 9.95
C TYR A 95 6.12 -19.76 10.92
N ILE A 96 5.72 -19.12 12.02
CA ILE A 96 4.77 -19.66 12.98
C ILE A 96 3.43 -19.94 12.30
N TYR A 97 2.92 -18.99 11.52
CA TYR A 97 1.71 -19.16 10.71
C TYR A 97 1.77 -20.41 9.83
N LEU A 98 2.84 -20.58 9.05
CA LEU A 98 3.01 -21.75 8.19
C LEU A 98 3.05 -23.06 8.98
N SER A 99 3.75 -23.06 10.11
CA SER A 99 3.91 -24.25 10.96
C SER A 99 2.60 -24.72 11.61
N LEU A 100 1.74 -23.78 12.01
CA LEU A 100 0.50 -24.07 12.75
C LEU A 100 -0.71 -24.24 11.82
N CYS A 101 -0.85 -23.36 10.83
CA CYS A 101 -2.06 -23.29 10.02
C CYS A 101 -1.96 -24.10 8.73
N GLN A 102 -0.81 -24.11 8.05
CA GLN A 102 -0.71 -24.66 6.69
C GLN A 102 -0.38 -26.15 6.64
N THR A 103 0.36 -26.66 7.62
CA THR A 103 0.56 -28.11 7.85
C THR A 103 -0.76 -28.87 8.01
N ASN A 104 -1.78 -28.20 8.55
CA ASN A 104 -3.11 -28.77 8.79
C ASN A 104 -4.10 -28.64 7.61
N ILE A 105 -3.82 -27.85 6.56
CA ILE A 105 -4.75 -27.68 5.42
C ILE A 105 -4.85 -28.97 4.58
N ASN A 106 -3.82 -29.82 4.60
CA ASN A 106 -3.83 -31.12 3.93
C ASN A 106 -4.47 -32.24 4.76
N ILE A 107 -4.73 -32.03 6.05
CA ILE A 107 -5.21 -33.07 6.97
C ILE A 107 -6.58 -32.64 7.50
N ASN A 108 -7.62 -33.17 6.87
CA ASN A 108 -9.04 -33.10 7.28
C ASN A 108 -9.81 -31.78 7.06
N ASN A 109 -10.64 -31.81 6.02
CA ASN A 109 -11.84 -30.99 5.77
C ASN A 109 -12.92 -31.04 6.89
N LYS A 110 -12.57 -31.43 8.12
CA LYS A 110 -13.50 -31.65 9.23
C LYS A 110 -13.29 -30.70 10.42
N SER A 111 -12.59 -29.58 10.24
CA SER A 111 -12.63 -28.53 11.24
C SER A 111 -13.97 -27.77 11.14
N PRO A 112 -14.65 -27.50 12.28
CA PRO A 112 -16.00 -26.92 12.29
C PRO A 112 -16.05 -25.44 11.84
N LEU A 113 -14.89 -24.78 11.65
CA LEU A 113 -14.78 -23.38 11.22
C LEU A 113 -13.93 -23.28 9.94
N ASN A 114 -14.35 -23.94 8.86
CA ASN A 114 -13.71 -23.76 7.55
C ASN A 114 -14.14 -22.42 6.91
N ILE A 115 -13.51 -21.33 7.34
CA ILE A 115 -13.76 -19.96 6.84
C ILE A 115 -13.62 -19.91 5.31
N ARG A 116 -12.61 -20.60 4.73
CA ARG A 116 -12.45 -20.69 3.27
C ARG A 116 -13.64 -21.37 2.60
N GLY A 117 -14.21 -22.40 3.22
CA GLY A 117 -15.42 -23.05 2.76
C GLY A 117 -16.62 -22.10 2.74
N ILE A 118 -16.79 -21.28 3.78
CA ILE A 118 -17.84 -20.24 3.82
C ILE A 118 -17.60 -19.20 2.73
N LEU A 119 -16.39 -18.65 2.63
CA LEU A 119 -16.03 -17.66 1.61
C LEU A 119 -16.18 -18.22 0.18
N SER A 120 -15.89 -19.50 -0.03
CA SER A 120 -16.13 -20.15 -1.32
C SER A 120 -17.61 -20.28 -1.67
N ARG A 121 -18.48 -20.55 -0.68
CA ARG A 121 -19.93 -20.65 -0.89
C ARG A 121 -20.55 -19.28 -1.16
N ILE A 122 -20.03 -18.23 -0.53
CA ILE A 122 -20.43 -16.85 -0.77
C ILE A 122 -19.94 -16.34 -2.15
N GLY A 123 -18.94 -17.00 -2.73
CA GLY A 123 -18.48 -16.73 -4.10
C GLY A 123 -17.24 -15.85 -4.19
N LEU A 124 -16.46 -15.68 -3.11
CA LEU A 124 -15.23 -14.87 -3.11
C LEU A 124 -14.21 -15.33 -4.18
N TYR A 125 -14.16 -16.64 -4.43
CA TYR A 125 -13.23 -17.26 -5.38
C TYR A 125 -13.84 -17.47 -6.78
N ASN A 126 -15.07 -16.99 -7.02
CA ASN A 126 -15.67 -17.09 -8.34
C ASN A 126 -14.96 -16.13 -9.29
N ILE A 127 -14.57 -16.63 -10.45
CA ILE A 127 -13.94 -15.79 -11.48
C ILE A 127 -15.07 -15.03 -12.20
N PRO A 128 -15.15 -13.69 -12.08
CA PRO A 128 -16.13 -12.89 -12.79
C PRO A 128 -15.93 -12.99 -14.29
N SER A 129 -17.02 -12.81 -15.05
CA SER A 129 -16.92 -12.62 -16.49
C SER A 129 -16.24 -11.27 -16.81
N VAL A 130 -15.62 -11.16 -17.98
CA VAL A 130 -14.99 -9.90 -18.43
C VAL A 130 -15.98 -8.74 -18.41
N TYR A 131 -17.23 -8.97 -18.79
CA TYR A 131 -18.29 -7.95 -18.77
C TYR A 131 -18.62 -7.49 -17.34
N THR A 132 -18.72 -8.43 -16.41
CA THR A 132 -18.93 -8.15 -14.98
C THR A 132 -17.81 -7.26 -14.43
N VAL A 133 -16.56 -7.57 -14.77
CA VAL A 133 -15.39 -6.79 -14.35
C VAL A 133 -15.48 -5.34 -14.82
N TRP A 134 -15.81 -5.11 -16.10
CA TRP A 134 -15.91 -3.76 -16.65
C TRP A 134 -17.05 -2.94 -16.03
N ILE A 135 -18.23 -3.54 -15.82
CA ILE A 135 -19.36 -2.85 -15.19
C ILE A 135 -19.02 -2.44 -13.76
N ILE A 136 -18.44 -3.36 -12.98
CA ILE A 136 -18.02 -3.08 -11.60
C ILE A 136 -16.95 -1.98 -11.56
N ALA A 137 -16.02 -1.97 -12.53
CA ALA A 137 -14.99 -0.94 -12.61
C ALA A 137 -15.56 0.45 -12.89
N ILE A 138 -16.55 0.54 -13.79
CA ILE A 138 -17.25 1.80 -14.08
C ILE A 138 -18.01 2.28 -12.85
N LEU A 139 -18.68 1.38 -12.12
CA LEU A 139 -19.33 1.71 -10.85
C LEU A 139 -18.32 2.26 -9.82
N GLY A 140 -17.13 1.66 -9.71
CA GLY A 140 -16.06 2.17 -8.86
C GLY A 140 -15.58 3.57 -9.25
N LEU A 141 -15.44 3.84 -10.55
CA LEU A 141 -15.07 5.16 -11.05
C LEU A 141 -16.15 6.22 -10.73
N LEU A 142 -17.43 5.88 -10.95
CA LEU A 142 -18.55 6.76 -10.61
C LEU A 142 -18.63 7.01 -9.10
N ALA A 143 -18.40 5.98 -8.29
CA ALA A 143 -18.34 6.09 -6.84
C ALA A 143 -17.25 7.07 -6.37
N LEU A 144 -16.08 7.10 -7.02
CA LEU A 144 -15.03 8.08 -6.73
C LEU A 144 -15.49 9.51 -7.02
N ILE A 145 -16.14 9.73 -8.16
CA ILE A 145 -16.61 11.07 -8.59
C ILE A 145 -17.72 11.55 -7.66
N ILE A 146 -18.78 10.75 -7.52
CA ILE A 146 -19.96 11.11 -6.73
C ILE A 146 -19.59 11.21 -5.24
N GLY A 147 -18.78 10.28 -4.73
CA GLY A 147 -18.34 10.28 -3.33
C GLY A 147 -17.55 11.52 -2.92
N LYS A 148 -16.86 12.17 -3.88
CA LYS A 148 -16.18 13.44 -3.64
C LYS A 148 -17.06 14.68 -3.80
N LEU A 149 -18.10 14.60 -4.63
CA LEU A 149 -19.02 15.71 -4.85
C LEU A 149 -20.06 15.83 -3.74
N LEU A 150 -20.48 14.70 -3.16
CA LEU A 150 -21.48 14.69 -2.09
C LEU A 150 -20.85 14.93 -0.72
N PRO A 151 -21.33 15.93 0.05
CA PRO A 151 -20.91 16.10 1.43
C PRO A 151 -21.52 15.04 2.36
N GLY A 152 -20.88 14.85 3.51
CA GLY A 152 -21.42 14.03 4.60
C GLY A 152 -21.24 12.51 4.44
N THR A 153 -22.05 11.76 5.19
CA THR A 153 -21.90 10.30 5.35
C THR A 153 -22.15 9.53 4.05
N ILE A 154 -23.07 10.02 3.21
CA ILE A 154 -23.42 9.38 1.92
C ILE A 154 -22.23 9.41 0.96
N GLY A 155 -21.55 10.57 0.84
CA GLY A 155 -20.35 10.69 0.02
C GLY A 155 -19.24 9.75 0.48
N ARG A 156 -19.02 9.65 1.82
CA ARG A 156 -18.05 8.71 2.40
C ARG A 156 -18.41 7.25 2.16
N ALA A 157 -19.69 6.88 2.26
CA ALA A 157 -20.15 5.53 2.00
C ALA A 157 -19.94 5.13 0.53
N LEU A 158 -20.25 6.03 -0.41
CA LEU A 158 -19.98 5.80 -1.84
C LEU A 158 -18.49 5.71 -2.11
N LEU A 159 -17.67 6.53 -1.46
CA LEU A 159 -16.22 6.46 -1.62
C LEU A 159 -15.67 5.08 -1.28
N ASN A 160 -16.29 4.29 -0.39
CA ASN A 160 -15.85 2.93 -0.10
C ASN A 160 -15.94 1.99 -1.31
N PHE A 161 -16.70 2.31 -2.35
CA PHE A 161 -16.77 1.50 -3.57
C PHE A 161 -15.66 1.83 -4.59
N HIS A 162 -14.85 2.87 -4.36
CA HIS A 162 -13.88 3.32 -5.36
C HIS A 162 -12.80 2.27 -5.68
N PHE A 163 -12.46 1.36 -4.76
CA PHE A 163 -11.43 0.34 -5.00
C PHE A 163 -11.78 -0.58 -6.18
N LEU A 164 -13.07 -0.73 -6.48
CA LEU A 164 -13.58 -1.53 -7.60
C LEU A 164 -13.07 -1.06 -8.95
N MET A 165 -12.69 0.23 -9.07
CA MET A 165 -12.16 0.77 -10.32
C MET A 165 -10.86 0.07 -10.75
N TRP A 166 -10.13 -0.58 -9.83
CA TRP A 166 -8.89 -1.28 -10.16
C TRP A 166 -9.10 -2.67 -10.77
N PHE A 167 -10.34 -3.17 -10.83
CA PHE A 167 -10.63 -4.53 -11.28
C PHE A 167 -10.19 -4.88 -12.72
N PRO A 168 -10.24 -3.96 -13.71
CA PRO A 168 -9.88 -4.29 -15.09
C PRO A 168 -8.41 -4.70 -15.26
N PHE A 169 -7.51 -4.20 -14.41
CA PHE A 169 -6.09 -4.56 -14.46
C PHE A 169 -5.89 -6.06 -14.21
N PHE A 170 -6.78 -6.72 -13.47
CA PHE A 170 -6.70 -8.14 -13.14
C PHE A 170 -7.09 -9.07 -14.28
N ILE A 171 -7.73 -8.53 -15.33
CA ILE A 171 -7.98 -9.27 -16.57
C ILE A 171 -6.64 -9.79 -17.14
N ILE A 172 -5.54 -9.05 -16.96
CA ILE A 172 -4.20 -9.45 -17.42
C ILE A 172 -3.74 -10.76 -16.77
N PHE A 173 -3.94 -10.90 -15.45
CA PHE A 173 -3.60 -12.13 -14.72
C PHE A 173 -4.38 -13.33 -15.26
N TYR A 174 -5.69 -13.17 -15.46
CA TYR A 174 -6.56 -14.24 -15.93
C TYR A 174 -6.37 -14.56 -17.43
N ILE A 175 -6.00 -13.60 -18.26
CA ILE A 175 -5.55 -13.85 -19.65
C ILE A 175 -4.26 -14.66 -19.65
N ASN A 176 -3.29 -14.37 -18.78
CA ASN A 176 -2.05 -15.14 -18.70
C ASN A 176 -2.35 -16.59 -18.29
N LYS A 177 -3.27 -16.78 -17.35
CA LYS A 177 -3.63 -18.09 -16.80
C LYS A 177 -4.52 -18.94 -17.72
N PHE A 178 -5.53 -18.35 -18.36
CA PHE A 178 -6.54 -19.06 -19.15
C PHE A 178 -6.48 -18.77 -20.66
N GLY A 179 -5.61 -17.86 -21.10
CA GLY A 179 -5.44 -17.54 -22.51
C GLY A 179 -6.69 -16.90 -23.15
N GLN A 180 -6.96 -17.28 -24.39
CA GLN A 180 -8.09 -16.76 -25.17
C GLN A 180 -9.45 -17.25 -24.67
N ASP A 181 -9.48 -18.32 -23.88
CA ASP A 181 -10.72 -18.89 -23.33
C ASP A 181 -11.42 -17.88 -22.39
N TYR A 182 -10.65 -17.05 -21.70
CA TYR A 182 -11.17 -16.02 -20.81
C TYR A 182 -11.50 -14.71 -21.54
N ALA A 183 -10.54 -14.18 -22.31
CA ALA A 183 -10.72 -12.93 -23.04
C ALA A 183 -9.77 -12.79 -24.22
N SER A 184 -10.14 -11.97 -25.22
CA SER A 184 -9.25 -11.63 -26.32
C SER A 184 -8.13 -10.66 -25.87
N PRO A 185 -6.84 -11.06 -25.91
CA PRO A 185 -5.77 -10.26 -25.30
C PRO A 185 -5.61 -8.87 -25.91
N LYS A 186 -5.63 -8.78 -27.26
CA LYS A 186 -5.43 -7.52 -27.98
C LYS A 186 -6.46 -6.46 -27.61
N LYS A 187 -7.75 -6.84 -27.52
CA LYS A 187 -8.82 -5.90 -27.17
C LYS A 187 -8.71 -5.44 -25.72
N GLN A 188 -8.47 -6.39 -24.79
CA GLN A 188 -8.43 -6.06 -23.38
C GLN A 188 -7.22 -5.19 -23.01
N TYR A 189 -6.05 -5.42 -23.60
CA TYR A 189 -4.90 -4.53 -23.36
C TYR A 189 -5.19 -3.09 -23.80
N THR A 190 -5.84 -2.89 -24.96
CA THR A 190 -6.24 -1.56 -25.42
C THR A 190 -7.26 -0.92 -24.47
N TYR A 191 -8.27 -1.65 -24.02
CA TYR A 191 -9.27 -1.12 -23.09
C TYR A 191 -8.68 -0.76 -21.73
N ILE A 192 -7.80 -1.59 -21.19
CA ILE A 192 -7.10 -1.31 -19.93
C ILE A 192 -6.22 -0.06 -20.07
N LEU A 193 -5.52 0.10 -21.20
CA LEU A 193 -4.71 1.30 -21.46
C LEU A 193 -5.57 2.57 -21.50
N LEU A 194 -6.68 2.55 -22.26
CA LEU A 194 -7.61 3.69 -22.33
C LEU A 194 -8.22 4.01 -20.96
N PHE A 195 -8.57 2.98 -20.20
CA PHE A 195 -9.13 3.14 -18.86
C PHE A 195 -8.10 3.66 -17.84
N PHE A 196 -6.84 3.24 -17.94
CA PHE A 196 -5.74 3.80 -17.15
C PHE A 196 -5.53 5.29 -17.44
N ILE A 197 -5.56 5.69 -18.72
CA ILE A 197 -5.49 7.10 -19.12
C ILE A 197 -6.66 7.89 -18.52
N LEU A 198 -7.88 7.35 -18.55
CA LEU A 198 -9.05 7.97 -17.92
C LEU A 198 -8.86 8.17 -16.41
N ILE A 199 -8.41 7.14 -15.69
CA ILE A 199 -8.12 7.22 -14.25
C ILE A 199 -7.03 8.26 -13.99
N ALA A 200 -5.96 8.28 -14.79
CA ALA A 200 -4.88 9.23 -14.63
C ALA A 200 -5.37 10.68 -14.82
N SER A 201 -6.13 10.95 -15.88
CA SER A 201 -6.76 12.26 -16.13
C SER A 201 -7.69 12.67 -15.00
N LEU A 202 -8.47 11.74 -14.44
CA LEU A 202 -9.33 12.00 -13.29
C LEU A 202 -8.51 12.29 -12.02
N GLY A 203 -7.41 11.57 -11.81
CA GLY A 203 -6.45 11.83 -10.73
C GLY A 203 -5.87 13.24 -10.81
N ILE A 204 -5.60 13.73 -12.02
CA ILE A 204 -5.14 15.10 -12.26
C ILE A 204 -6.24 16.10 -11.92
N ALA A 205 -7.43 15.94 -12.52
CA ALA A 205 -8.57 16.85 -12.31
C ALA A 205 -8.99 16.96 -10.84
N LEU A 206 -8.90 15.86 -10.09
CA LEU A 206 -9.24 15.81 -8.66
C LEU A 206 -8.04 16.11 -7.73
N ASN A 207 -6.87 16.40 -8.30
CA ASN A 207 -5.58 16.57 -7.61
C ASN A 207 -5.27 15.44 -6.61
N ILE A 208 -5.36 14.19 -7.06
CA ILE A 208 -5.07 12.97 -6.32
C ILE A 208 -3.88 12.25 -6.99
N ARG A 209 -2.66 12.69 -6.70
CA ARG A 209 -1.43 12.04 -7.18
C ARG A 209 -1.38 10.54 -6.83
N ALA A 210 -1.90 10.17 -5.66
CA ALA A 210 -1.96 8.78 -5.19
C ALA A 210 -2.78 7.86 -6.13
N LEU A 211 -3.75 8.40 -6.88
CA LEU A 211 -4.56 7.64 -7.83
C LEU A 211 -3.68 7.10 -8.97
N ILE A 212 -2.82 7.95 -9.53
CA ILE A 212 -1.90 7.59 -10.62
C ILE A 212 -0.91 6.53 -10.13
N VAL A 213 -0.28 6.77 -8.97
CA VAL A 213 0.70 5.87 -8.37
C VAL A 213 0.09 4.50 -8.07
N SER A 214 -1.13 4.44 -7.55
CA SER A 214 -1.83 3.19 -7.21
C SER A 214 -2.02 2.28 -8.43
N GLY A 215 -2.25 2.85 -9.62
CA GLY A 215 -2.37 2.05 -10.85
C GLY A 215 -1.07 1.37 -11.25
N PHE A 216 0.05 2.09 -11.17
CA PHE A 216 1.39 1.52 -11.42
C PHE A 216 1.74 0.42 -10.40
N VAL A 217 1.40 0.64 -9.13
CA VAL A 217 1.58 -0.35 -8.06
C VAL A 217 0.81 -1.63 -8.38
N ASN A 218 -0.47 -1.52 -8.74
CA ASN A 218 -1.29 -2.69 -9.03
C ASN A 218 -0.76 -3.46 -10.24
N LEU A 219 -0.32 -2.77 -11.29
CA LEU A 219 0.35 -3.40 -12.44
C LEU A 219 1.63 -4.13 -12.04
N PHE A 220 2.46 -3.51 -11.21
CA PHE A 220 3.70 -4.10 -10.70
C PHE A 220 3.43 -5.35 -9.85
N LEU A 221 2.43 -5.30 -8.97
CA LEU A 221 2.02 -6.43 -8.15
C LEU A 221 1.48 -7.60 -8.98
N ILE A 222 0.67 -7.33 -10.00
CA ILE A 222 0.21 -8.36 -10.94
C ILE A 222 1.41 -9.00 -11.65
N ALA A 223 2.37 -8.19 -12.10
CA ALA A 223 3.57 -8.70 -12.77
C ALA A 223 4.41 -9.61 -11.85
N ILE A 224 4.59 -9.22 -10.59
CA ILE A 224 5.26 -10.06 -9.58
C ILE A 224 4.50 -11.36 -9.38
N ILE A 225 3.18 -11.31 -9.15
CA ILE A 225 2.40 -12.51 -8.88
C ILE A 225 2.41 -13.48 -10.07
N ILE A 226 2.36 -12.98 -11.30
CA ILE A 226 2.54 -13.80 -12.51
C ILE A 226 3.93 -14.45 -12.52
N LEU A 227 4.97 -13.69 -12.21
CA LEU A 227 6.35 -14.17 -12.18
C LEU A 227 6.53 -15.28 -11.13
N LEU A 228 5.95 -15.10 -9.93
CA LEU A 228 6.02 -16.06 -8.84
C LEU A 228 5.20 -17.34 -9.10
N ASN A 229 4.09 -17.23 -9.85
CA ASN A 229 3.18 -18.36 -10.10
C ASN A 229 3.60 -19.21 -11.32
N GLN A 230 4.58 -18.78 -12.12
CA GLN A 230 5.10 -19.57 -13.24
C GLN A 230 6.20 -20.52 -12.76
N SER A 231 5.86 -21.79 -12.55
CA SER A 231 6.79 -22.86 -12.18
C SER A 231 7.72 -23.31 -13.30
N SER A 232 7.48 -22.87 -14.54
CA SER A 232 8.35 -23.17 -15.68
C SER A 232 9.47 -22.14 -15.78
N LYS A 233 10.67 -22.60 -16.20
CA LYS A 233 11.81 -21.72 -16.49
C LYS A 233 11.34 -20.59 -17.42
N LEU A 234 11.31 -19.37 -16.89
CA LEU A 234 10.89 -18.19 -17.63
C LEU A 234 11.67 -18.11 -18.94
N ARG A 235 10.94 -18.07 -20.06
CA ARG A 235 11.52 -17.91 -21.40
C ARG A 235 12.31 -16.59 -21.42
N SER A 236 13.52 -16.59 -21.98
CA SER A 236 14.40 -15.40 -22.05
C SER A 236 13.69 -14.13 -22.56
N GLY A 237 12.72 -14.29 -23.48
CA GLY A 237 11.90 -13.18 -23.98
C GLY A 237 11.00 -12.50 -22.93
N PHE A 238 10.64 -13.16 -21.83
CA PHE A 238 9.91 -12.53 -20.73
C PHE A 238 10.81 -11.56 -19.95
N TYR A 239 12.03 -11.99 -19.58
CA TYR A 239 12.99 -11.12 -18.88
C TYR A 239 13.35 -9.89 -19.70
N PHE A 240 13.51 -10.05 -21.02
CA PHE A 240 13.75 -8.93 -21.92
C PHE A 240 12.58 -7.92 -21.92
N LYS A 241 11.34 -8.40 -22.06
CA LYS A 241 10.14 -7.55 -22.01
C LYS A 241 9.97 -6.87 -20.65
N PHE A 242 10.23 -7.60 -19.56
CA PHE A 242 10.16 -7.07 -18.21
C PHE A 242 11.24 -6.00 -17.97
N SER A 243 12.45 -6.22 -18.47
CA SER A 243 13.54 -5.24 -18.40
C SER A 243 13.22 -3.98 -19.20
N ILE A 244 12.62 -4.10 -20.40
CA ILE A 244 12.12 -2.95 -21.16
C ILE A 244 11.04 -2.20 -20.40
N LEU A 245 10.08 -2.91 -19.79
CA LEU A 245 9.04 -2.28 -18.97
C LEU A 245 9.64 -1.49 -17.81
N ILE A 246 10.62 -2.07 -17.11
CA ILE A 246 11.37 -1.40 -16.04
C ILE A 246 12.07 -0.16 -16.58
N LEU A 247 12.76 -0.25 -17.72
CA LEU A 247 13.46 0.87 -18.34
C LEU A 247 12.51 2.01 -18.74
N ILE A 248 11.34 1.68 -19.29
CA ILE A 248 10.28 2.65 -19.58
C ILE A 248 9.79 3.33 -18.30
N LEU A 249 9.50 2.54 -17.24
CA LEU A 249 9.08 3.08 -15.95
C LEU A 249 10.15 4.03 -15.37
N PHE A 250 11.42 3.67 -15.44
CA PHE A 250 12.54 4.53 -15.03
C PHE A 250 12.62 5.82 -15.86
N GLY A 251 12.46 5.73 -17.18
CA GLY A 251 12.44 6.90 -18.08
C GLY A 251 11.28 7.86 -17.79
N LEU A 252 10.15 7.34 -17.30
CA LEU A 252 8.98 8.14 -16.94
C LEU A 252 9.12 8.82 -15.57
N LEU A 253 10.08 8.45 -14.72
CA LEU A 253 10.20 9.01 -13.37
C LEU A 253 10.41 10.52 -13.33
N LYS A 254 11.25 11.06 -14.24
CA LYS A 254 11.53 12.49 -14.29
C LYS A 254 10.31 13.29 -14.78
N PRO A 255 9.69 12.97 -15.93
CA PRO A 255 8.43 13.59 -16.35
C PRO A 255 7.34 13.52 -15.29
N LEU A 256 7.15 12.35 -14.67
CA LEU A 256 6.13 12.16 -13.66
C LEU A 256 6.43 12.97 -12.38
N SER A 257 7.69 13.12 -11.97
CA SER A 257 8.07 13.97 -10.83
C SER A 257 7.78 15.44 -11.10
N SER A 258 8.23 15.97 -12.24
CA SER A 258 7.97 17.36 -12.62
C SER A 258 6.47 17.63 -12.74
N PHE A 259 5.71 16.65 -13.23
CA PHE A 259 4.26 16.71 -13.29
C PHE A 259 3.61 16.67 -11.89
N SER A 260 4.14 15.87 -10.97
CA SER A 260 3.73 15.85 -9.56
C SER A 260 3.97 17.19 -8.86
N ASP A 261 5.07 17.87 -9.19
CA ASP A 261 5.37 19.21 -8.67
C ASP A 261 4.39 20.25 -9.23
N ALA A 262 4.07 20.18 -10.53
CA ALA A 262 3.05 21.03 -11.14
C ALA A 262 1.67 20.86 -10.47
N MET A 263 1.27 19.63 -10.15
CA MET A 263 0.02 19.35 -9.41
C MET A 263 0.02 19.95 -8.00
N LEU A 264 1.17 20.04 -7.34
CA LEU A 264 1.32 20.67 -6.04
C LEU A 264 1.16 22.20 -6.13
N ILE A 265 1.81 22.82 -7.11
CA ILE A 265 1.70 24.27 -7.36
C ILE A 265 0.27 24.64 -7.73
N ALA A 266 -0.36 23.90 -8.65
CA ALA A 266 -1.77 24.11 -8.99
C ALA A 266 -2.70 23.96 -7.76
N ARG A 267 -2.31 23.17 -6.75
CA ARG A 267 -3.10 22.98 -5.53
C ARG A 267 -3.20 24.22 -4.66
N SER A 268 -2.16 25.07 -4.60
CA SER A 268 -2.21 26.27 -3.77
C SER A 268 -3.25 27.28 -4.25
N GLU A 269 -3.69 27.17 -5.51
CA GLU A 269 -4.70 28.04 -6.13
C GLU A 269 -6.12 27.43 -6.10
N ARG A 270 -6.29 26.26 -5.49
CA ARG A 270 -7.53 25.46 -5.54
C ARG A 270 -8.77 26.16 -4.98
N GLY A 271 -8.61 27.19 -4.15
CA GLY A 271 -9.73 27.95 -3.59
C GLY A 271 -10.57 28.67 -4.66
N GLU A 272 -10.00 28.94 -5.84
CA GLU A 272 -10.59 29.84 -6.85
C GLU A 272 -10.92 29.16 -8.18
N ILE A 273 -10.62 27.86 -8.34
CA ILE A 273 -10.55 27.21 -9.66
C ILE A 273 -11.41 25.93 -9.75
N THR A 274 -12.10 25.75 -10.88
CA THR A 274 -12.90 24.54 -11.17
C THR A 274 -12.03 23.30 -11.48
N PRO A 275 -12.52 22.05 -11.35
CA PRO A 275 -11.71 20.84 -11.61
C PRO A 275 -11.14 20.72 -13.03
N ILE A 276 -11.86 21.21 -14.03
CA ILE A 276 -11.37 21.25 -15.43
C ILE A 276 -10.22 22.26 -15.55
N GLN A 277 -10.39 23.40 -14.89
CA GLN A 277 -9.42 24.47 -14.93
C GLN A 277 -8.18 24.16 -14.07
N MET A 278 -8.33 23.32 -13.04
CA MET A 278 -7.22 22.67 -12.35
C MET A 278 -6.40 21.75 -13.27
N LEU A 279 -7.06 20.99 -14.15
CA LEU A 279 -6.37 20.16 -15.13
C LEU A 279 -5.59 21.03 -16.12
N ILE A 280 -6.25 22.04 -16.69
CA ILE A 280 -5.62 22.98 -17.65
C ILE A 280 -4.43 23.68 -16.97
N ASN A 281 -4.62 24.26 -15.79
CA ASN A 281 -3.57 24.93 -15.03
C ASN A 281 -2.39 23.99 -14.72
N THR A 282 -2.66 22.73 -14.33
CA THR A 282 -1.59 21.74 -14.10
C THR A 282 -0.77 21.48 -15.37
N PHE A 283 -1.43 21.36 -16.53
CA PHE A 283 -0.75 21.17 -17.80
C PHE A 283 0.02 22.42 -18.24
N ASP A 284 -0.55 23.61 -18.05
CA ASP A 284 0.09 24.88 -18.37
C ASP A 284 1.34 25.09 -17.51
N ILE A 285 1.28 24.81 -16.20
CA ILE A 285 2.43 24.83 -15.29
C ILE A 285 3.48 23.79 -15.72
N TYR A 286 3.06 22.59 -16.13
CA TYR A 286 3.98 21.56 -16.57
C TYR A 286 4.70 21.89 -17.90
N LEU A 287 3.99 22.50 -18.85
CA LEU A 287 4.50 22.83 -20.19
C LEU A 287 5.25 24.16 -20.23
N SER A 288 4.90 25.12 -19.36
CA SER A 288 5.68 26.34 -19.19
C SER A 288 7.03 26.00 -18.56
N SER A 289 8.07 26.14 -19.37
CA SER A 289 9.46 25.73 -19.08
C SER A 289 10.14 26.52 -17.96
N ASP A 290 9.42 27.39 -17.26
CA ASP A 290 9.89 28.23 -16.16
C ASP A 290 9.72 27.61 -14.76
N THR A 291 9.31 26.33 -14.66
CA THR A 291 9.27 25.58 -13.39
C THR A 291 10.63 25.35 -12.72
N THR A 292 11.72 25.81 -13.35
CA THR A 292 13.05 25.93 -12.72
C THR A 292 13.33 27.33 -12.16
N LYS A 293 12.57 28.37 -12.53
CA LYS A 293 12.81 29.78 -12.19
C LYS A 293 11.67 30.47 -11.43
N ILE A 294 10.43 29.98 -11.49
CA ILE A 294 9.32 30.56 -10.74
C ILE A 294 9.36 30.01 -9.30
N GLU A 295 9.91 30.83 -8.39
CA GLU A 295 9.73 30.80 -6.92
C GLU A 295 10.20 29.58 -6.12
N LYS A 296 11.13 28.75 -6.62
CA LYS A 296 11.64 27.60 -5.85
C LYS A 296 12.50 27.90 -4.60
N PRO A 297 13.19 29.04 -4.39
CA PRO A 297 14.04 29.18 -3.21
C PRO A 297 13.43 29.97 -2.04
N ASN A 298 12.30 30.68 -2.15
CA ASN A 298 11.84 31.50 -1.01
C ASN A 298 10.58 30.98 -0.32
N LYS A 299 9.50 30.61 -1.04
CA LYS A 299 8.30 30.05 -0.38
C LYS A 299 8.49 28.60 0.09
N PHE A 300 9.12 27.75 -0.72
CA PHE A 300 9.42 26.36 -0.32
C PHE A 300 10.51 26.28 0.75
N ILE A 301 11.47 27.20 0.74
CA ILE A 301 12.49 27.28 1.80
C ILE A 301 11.90 27.92 3.04
N GLU A 302 11.05 28.95 2.96
CA GLU A 302 10.32 29.44 4.13
C GLU A 302 9.46 28.33 4.73
N ASP A 303 8.64 27.61 3.96
CA ASP A 303 7.84 26.50 4.51
C ASP A 303 8.71 25.36 5.08
N LYS A 304 9.86 25.02 4.46
CA LYS A 304 10.81 24.01 4.99
C LYS A 304 11.62 24.50 6.20
N VAL A 305 12.00 25.77 6.24
CA VAL A 305 12.72 26.40 7.36
C VAL A 305 11.77 26.64 8.53
N TYR A 306 10.48 26.89 8.26
CA TYR A 306 9.40 26.94 9.24
C TYR A 306 8.85 25.54 9.59
N SER A 307 9.21 24.48 8.86
CA SER A 307 8.89 23.07 9.18
C SER A 307 10.16 22.24 9.44
N ASN A 308 10.64 22.20 10.69
CA ASN A 308 11.51 21.15 11.27
C ASN A 308 11.05 19.68 11.01
N TYR A 309 9.99 19.44 10.22
CA TYR A 309 9.53 18.13 9.78
C TYR A 309 9.58 18.10 8.24
N ASP A 310 10.45 17.27 7.68
CA ASP A 310 10.62 17.06 6.24
C ASP A 310 10.34 15.60 5.88
N GLU A 311 9.59 15.35 4.82
CA GLU A 311 9.29 14.01 4.29
C GLU A 311 10.15 13.65 3.07
N ASP A 312 10.97 14.58 2.57
CA ASP A 312 11.77 14.40 1.37
C ASP A 312 13.05 13.59 1.66
N TYR A 313 12.97 12.29 1.38
CA TYR A 313 14.15 11.42 1.42
C TYR A 313 14.80 11.26 0.05
N ILE A 314 13.97 11.09 -0.99
CA ILE A 314 14.38 10.91 -2.36
C ILE A 314 14.02 12.19 -3.12
N GLU A 315 14.91 12.68 -3.96
CA GLU A 315 14.73 13.93 -4.71
C GLU A 315 13.54 13.88 -5.69
N ASN A 316 13.00 12.68 -5.96
CA ASN A 316 11.84 12.47 -6.79
C ASN A 316 10.59 12.20 -5.96
N GLY A 317 9.64 13.14 -5.99
CA GLY A 317 8.44 13.12 -5.16
C GLY A 317 7.50 11.92 -5.37
N ILE A 318 7.62 11.19 -6.50
CA ILE A 318 6.88 9.94 -6.72
C ILE A 318 7.58 8.77 -6.08
N LEU A 319 8.90 8.68 -6.25
CA LEU A 319 9.72 7.63 -5.65
C LEU A 319 9.70 7.68 -4.13
N THR A 320 9.62 8.86 -3.52
CA THR A 320 9.47 9.06 -2.07
C THR A 320 8.26 8.33 -1.50
N ARG A 321 7.23 8.01 -2.30
CA ARG A 321 6.05 7.24 -1.83
C ARG A 321 6.29 5.73 -1.73
N PHE A 322 7.34 5.21 -2.35
CA PHE A 322 7.67 3.80 -2.31
C PHE A 322 8.67 3.44 -1.21
N VAL A 323 9.35 4.44 -0.63
CA VAL A 323 10.31 4.25 0.46
C VAL A 323 9.82 4.96 1.69
N LEU A 324 9.58 4.19 2.75
CA LEU A 324 8.93 4.64 3.96
C LEU A 324 9.92 4.91 5.09
N THR A 325 11.21 4.65 4.85
CA THR A 325 12.31 4.80 5.81
C THR A 325 12.30 6.16 6.50
N LYS A 326 12.07 7.24 5.75
CA LYS A 326 12.05 8.61 6.30
C LYS A 326 10.87 8.89 7.22
N PHE A 327 9.71 8.29 6.97
CA PHE A 327 8.56 8.42 7.88
C PHE A 327 8.86 7.76 9.22
N HIS A 328 9.48 6.58 9.20
CA HIS A 328 9.90 5.89 10.41
C HIS A 328 11.01 6.65 11.15
N ASP A 329 12.01 7.15 10.43
CA ASP A 329 13.09 7.96 11.00
C ASP A 329 12.56 9.22 11.69
N ASN A 330 11.67 9.97 11.01
CA ASN A 330 11.01 11.13 11.60
C ASN A 330 10.24 10.72 12.87
N ALA A 331 9.43 9.67 12.79
CA ALA A 331 8.64 9.23 13.93
C ALA A 331 9.51 8.82 15.13
N TYR A 332 10.61 8.09 14.90
CA TYR A 332 11.57 7.74 15.97
C TYR A 332 12.29 8.97 16.52
N HIS A 333 12.69 9.91 15.66
CA HIS A 333 13.35 11.15 16.06
C HIS A 333 12.45 11.96 17.00
N PHE A 334 11.21 12.25 16.60
CA PHE A 334 10.29 13.00 17.44
C PHE A 334 9.89 12.21 18.69
N ALA A 335 9.66 10.90 18.59
CA ALA A 335 9.37 10.07 19.76
C ALA A 335 10.48 10.14 20.82
N SER A 336 11.76 10.21 20.41
CA SER A 336 12.89 10.31 21.34
C SER A 336 13.01 11.65 22.08
N GLN A 337 12.26 12.67 21.65
CA GLN A 337 12.29 14.03 22.21
C GLN A 337 11.04 14.38 23.03
N VAL A 338 10.04 13.50 23.05
CA VAL A 338 8.79 13.76 23.79
C VAL A 338 9.04 13.66 25.29
N SER A 339 8.43 14.55 26.07
CA SER A 339 8.41 14.44 27.53
C SER A 339 7.49 13.30 28.00
N ASP A 340 7.67 12.81 29.23
CA ASP A 340 6.80 11.79 29.83
C ASP A 340 5.30 12.17 29.79
N LYS A 341 4.99 13.47 29.86
CA LYS A 341 3.62 13.98 29.73
C LYS A 341 3.13 13.82 28.29
N GLY A 342 3.91 14.26 27.31
CA GLY A 342 3.55 14.14 25.90
C GLY A 342 3.43 12.68 25.46
N GLU A 343 4.24 11.76 26.01
CA GLU A 343 4.12 10.33 25.73
C GLU A 343 2.77 9.79 26.21
N LYS A 344 2.30 10.20 27.38
CA LYS A 344 0.95 9.85 27.87
C LYS A 344 -0.15 10.39 26.97
N GLU A 345 -0.04 11.64 26.50
CA GLU A 345 -1.01 12.22 25.58
C GLU A 345 -1.06 11.47 24.25
N VAL A 346 0.09 11.10 23.70
CA VAL A 346 0.19 10.28 22.48
C VAL A 346 -0.44 8.89 22.71
N ARG A 347 -0.12 8.24 23.83
CA ARG A 347 -0.67 6.93 24.19
C ARG A 347 -2.19 6.98 24.34
N GLU A 348 -2.72 7.98 25.04
CA GLU A 348 -4.17 8.19 25.17
C GLU A 348 -4.84 8.40 23.80
N HIS A 349 -4.20 9.16 22.90
CA HIS A 349 -4.71 9.35 21.55
C HIS A 349 -4.74 8.05 20.75
N ILE A 350 -3.69 7.22 20.84
CA ILE A 350 -3.66 5.91 20.17
C ILE A 350 -4.79 5.01 20.70
N ILE A 351 -4.99 4.95 22.02
CA ILE A 351 -6.06 4.16 22.62
C ILE A 351 -7.45 4.66 22.16
N LYS A 352 -7.69 5.97 22.21
CA LYS A 352 -8.93 6.58 21.68
C LYS A 352 -9.12 6.27 20.19
N SER A 353 -8.04 6.27 19.41
CA SER A 353 -8.02 5.90 17.98
C SER A 353 -8.41 4.46 17.73
N LEU A 354 -7.99 3.53 18.58
CA LEU A 354 -8.37 2.12 18.50
C LEU A 354 -9.85 1.93 18.86
N VAL A 355 -10.33 2.58 19.92
CA VAL A 355 -11.74 2.53 20.33
C VAL A 355 -12.64 3.13 19.25
N ALA A 356 -12.22 4.22 18.60
CA ALA A 356 -12.96 4.92 17.55
C ALA A 356 -13.21 4.08 16.27
N ILE A 357 -12.50 2.95 16.10
CA ILE A 357 -12.68 2.02 14.98
C ILE A 357 -14.08 1.41 15.01
N MET A 358 -14.64 1.19 16.21
CA MET A 358 -15.97 0.62 16.38
C MET A 358 -17.06 1.54 15.80
N PRO A 359 -18.14 1.02 15.19
CA PRO A 359 -19.27 1.82 14.76
C PRO A 359 -19.86 2.66 15.89
N GLN A 360 -20.36 3.87 15.59
CA GLN A 360 -20.94 4.76 16.61
C GLN A 360 -22.03 4.09 17.46
N PRO A 361 -22.96 3.30 16.89
CA PRO A 361 -23.97 2.61 17.70
C PRO A 361 -23.38 1.66 18.74
N ALA A 362 -22.24 1.02 18.46
CA ALA A 362 -21.57 0.16 19.43
C ALA A 362 -20.94 0.97 20.57
N LEU A 363 -20.39 2.16 20.26
CA LEU A 363 -19.86 3.08 21.27
C LEU A 363 -20.95 3.63 22.18
N ASP A 364 -22.09 4.01 21.58
CA ASP A 364 -23.24 4.55 22.32
C ASP A 364 -23.82 3.49 23.27
N ILE A 365 -23.92 2.22 22.85
CA ILE A 365 -24.34 1.09 23.71
C ILE A 365 -23.35 0.87 24.86
N LEU A 366 -22.05 1.03 24.61
CA LEU A 366 -21.00 0.88 25.62
C LEU A 366 -20.89 2.10 26.55
N GLY A 367 -21.70 3.15 26.33
CA GLY A 367 -21.64 4.40 27.10
C GLY A 367 -20.33 5.18 26.90
N VAL A 368 -19.63 4.96 25.79
CA VAL A 368 -18.35 5.62 25.50
C VAL A 368 -18.61 6.95 24.80
N GLU A 369 -18.52 8.05 25.53
CA GLU A 369 -18.57 9.41 24.99
C GLU A 369 -17.27 9.75 24.24
N LEU A 370 -17.16 9.26 23.00
CA LEU A 370 -16.03 9.57 22.12
C LEU A 370 -16.51 10.32 20.89
N ASN A 371 -16.06 11.58 20.77
CA ASN A 371 -16.25 12.34 19.55
C ASN A 371 -15.19 11.95 18.52
N LYS A 372 -15.61 11.27 17.44
CA LYS A 372 -14.71 10.80 16.39
C LYS A 372 -13.97 11.91 15.65
N SER A 373 -14.45 13.16 15.70
CA SER A 373 -13.72 14.29 15.11
C SER A 373 -12.40 14.56 15.81
N ASP A 374 -12.31 14.26 17.11
CA ASP A 374 -11.15 14.60 17.93
C ASP A 374 -9.99 13.63 17.69
N VAL A 375 -10.32 12.47 17.10
CA VAL A 375 -9.44 11.35 16.83
C VAL A 375 -8.96 11.33 15.37
N LEU A 376 -9.35 12.31 14.55
CA LEU A 376 -8.92 12.43 13.15
C LEU A 376 -7.44 12.82 12.98
N LYS A 377 -6.76 13.19 14.07
CA LYS A 377 -5.35 13.61 14.04
C LYS A 377 -4.43 12.39 13.92
N SER A 378 -3.36 12.49 13.13
CA SER A 378 -2.37 11.42 13.03
C SER A 378 -1.45 11.41 14.27
N THR A 379 -0.93 10.23 14.63
CA THR A 379 -0.03 10.11 15.79
C THR A 379 1.22 10.97 15.63
N THR A 380 1.84 10.98 14.44
CA THR A 380 3.01 11.82 14.14
C THR A 380 2.71 13.31 14.23
N ASP A 381 1.48 13.75 13.93
CA ASP A 381 1.11 15.15 14.14
C ASP A 381 1.18 15.54 15.62
N ILE A 382 0.74 14.65 16.50
CA ILE A 382 0.79 14.85 17.96
C ILE A 382 2.23 14.80 18.44
N LEU A 383 3.03 13.84 17.97
CA LEU A 383 4.47 13.77 18.30
C LEU A 383 5.20 15.07 17.93
N VAL A 384 4.92 15.63 16.75
CA VAL A 384 5.53 16.90 16.33
C VAL A 384 4.97 18.08 17.12
N TYR A 385 3.68 18.08 17.48
CA TYR A 385 3.09 19.12 18.31
C TYR A 385 3.70 19.15 19.71
N GLU A 386 3.83 17.99 20.35
CA GLU A 386 4.41 17.87 21.70
C GLU A 386 5.90 18.23 21.75
N THR A 387 6.65 17.96 20.68
CA THR A 387 8.10 18.27 20.62
C THR A 387 8.40 19.71 20.20
N THR A 388 7.60 20.28 19.30
CA THR A 388 7.90 21.60 18.69
C THR A 388 6.89 22.70 19.00
N GLY A 389 5.78 22.39 19.68
CA GLY A 389 4.69 23.33 19.96
C GLY A 389 3.89 23.77 18.72
N ARG A 390 4.06 23.10 17.57
CA ARG A 390 3.49 23.53 16.28
C ARG A 390 2.09 22.99 16.01
N ARG A 391 1.24 23.82 15.39
CA ARG A 391 -0.18 23.54 15.08
C ARG A 391 -0.45 22.11 14.57
N LEU A 392 -1.47 21.50 15.17
CA LEU A 392 -2.05 20.21 14.75
C LEU A 392 -2.81 20.34 13.42
N GLY A 393 -2.89 19.25 12.64
CA GLY A 393 -3.71 19.17 11.42
C GLY A 393 -2.93 19.06 10.10
N GLY A 394 -1.62 18.76 10.15
CA GLY A 394 -0.81 18.49 8.96
C GLY A 394 -1.04 17.12 8.34
N PHE A 395 -1.73 16.22 9.03
CA PHE A 395 -1.92 14.80 8.71
C PHE A 395 -0.59 14.12 8.36
N LYS A 396 0.46 14.42 9.15
CA LYS A 396 1.78 13.79 9.00
C LYS A 396 1.69 12.28 9.08
N VAL A 397 2.50 11.59 8.29
CA VAL A 397 2.44 10.14 8.17
C VAL A 397 2.81 9.44 9.49
N PRO A 398 1.94 8.59 10.07
CA PRO A 398 2.24 7.80 11.27
C PRO A 398 3.20 6.63 11.00
N SER A 399 3.78 6.09 12.08
CA SER A 399 4.64 4.90 12.06
C SER A 399 4.07 3.86 13.01
N THR A 400 3.59 2.74 12.47
CA THR A 400 3.01 1.65 13.29
C THR A 400 3.99 1.13 14.34
N PHE A 401 5.28 1.08 14.00
CA PHE A 401 6.32 0.60 14.92
C PHE A 401 6.51 1.54 16.11
N VAL A 402 6.50 2.85 15.86
CA VAL A 402 6.61 3.86 16.93
C VAL A 402 5.35 3.86 17.79
N ASP A 403 4.16 3.78 17.18
CA ASP A 403 2.90 3.66 17.91
C ASP A 403 2.91 2.44 18.85
N LEU A 404 3.45 1.31 18.40
CA LEU A 404 3.58 0.09 19.19
C LEU A 404 4.55 0.27 20.37
N GLU A 405 5.73 0.85 20.13
CA GLU A 405 6.73 1.11 21.18
C GLU A 405 6.18 2.09 22.23
N ILE A 406 5.51 3.17 21.83
CA ILE A 406 4.91 4.13 22.78
C ILE A 406 3.75 3.51 23.58
N THR A 407 2.98 2.61 22.97
CA THR A 407 1.79 2.04 23.61
C THR A 407 2.12 0.86 24.53
N PHE A 408 3.01 -0.03 24.08
CA PHE A 408 3.28 -1.31 24.73
C PHE A 408 4.71 -1.46 25.24
N ASP A 409 5.59 -0.49 24.95
CA ASP A 409 6.98 -0.46 25.40
C ASP A 409 7.70 -1.80 25.12
N LEU A 410 8.23 -2.47 26.15
CA LEU A 410 8.93 -3.75 26.02
C LEU A 410 8.06 -4.89 25.43
N PHE A 411 6.72 -4.78 25.49
CA PHE A 411 5.81 -5.76 24.91
C PHE A 411 5.50 -5.52 23.43
N ALA A 412 5.93 -4.39 22.85
CA ALA A 412 5.70 -4.06 21.44
C ALA A 412 6.10 -5.18 20.45
N PRO A 413 7.23 -5.90 20.61
CA PRO A 413 7.60 -6.99 19.72
C PRO A 413 6.60 -8.15 19.74
N LEU A 414 6.10 -8.49 20.94
CA LEU A 414 5.14 -9.58 21.12
C LEU A 414 3.78 -9.23 20.50
N VAL A 415 3.31 -8.00 20.72
CA VAL A 415 2.07 -7.51 20.11
C VAL A 415 2.19 -7.50 18.59
N PHE A 416 3.32 -7.05 18.06
CA PHE A 416 3.56 -7.06 16.61
C PHE A 416 3.61 -8.48 16.04
N LEU A 417 4.20 -9.45 16.75
CA LEU A 417 4.19 -10.86 16.34
C LEU A 417 2.75 -11.39 16.21
N CYS A 418 1.90 -11.14 17.21
CA CYS A 418 0.50 -11.52 17.17
C CYS A 418 -0.26 -10.84 16.02
N MET A 419 -0.01 -9.55 15.79
CA MET A 419 -0.59 -8.81 14.68
C MET A 419 -0.16 -9.38 13.32
N ALA A 420 1.14 -9.64 13.13
CA ALA A 420 1.67 -10.23 11.91
C ALA A 420 1.08 -11.62 11.66
N PHE A 421 0.95 -12.45 12.69
CA PHE A 421 0.31 -13.76 12.60
C PHE A 421 -1.15 -13.66 12.10
N VAL A 422 -1.97 -12.82 12.73
CA VAL A 422 -3.38 -12.59 12.31
C VAL A 422 -3.44 -12.01 10.90
N PHE A 423 -2.54 -11.08 10.58
CA PHE A 423 -2.46 -10.48 9.25
C PHE A 423 -2.21 -11.53 8.16
N PHE A 424 -1.25 -12.44 8.36
CA PHE A 424 -1.00 -13.53 7.40
C PHE A 424 -2.17 -14.50 7.27
N MET A 425 -2.88 -14.80 8.36
CA MET A 425 -4.10 -15.60 8.30
C MET A 425 -5.15 -14.95 7.39
N ILE A 426 -5.39 -13.65 7.55
CA ILE A 426 -6.39 -12.90 6.76
C ILE A 426 -5.97 -12.79 5.30
N VAL A 427 -4.71 -12.42 5.06
CA VAL A 427 -4.19 -12.22 3.71
C VAL A 427 -4.23 -13.50 2.89
N ASP A 428 -3.96 -14.65 3.51
CA ASP A 428 -4.03 -15.93 2.78
C ASP A 428 -5.47 -16.40 2.52
N LEU A 429 -6.49 -15.84 3.18
CA LEU A 429 -7.90 -16.10 2.80
C LEU A 429 -8.23 -15.61 1.39
N PHE A 430 -7.45 -14.67 0.85
CA PHE A 430 -7.65 -14.20 -0.51
C PHE A 430 -7.12 -15.15 -1.58
N SER A 431 -6.37 -16.18 -1.19
CA SER A 431 -5.87 -17.22 -2.08
C SER A 431 -6.64 -18.53 -1.84
N ASN A 432 -6.90 -19.28 -2.90
CA ASN A 432 -7.40 -20.64 -2.79
C ASN A 432 -6.82 -21.50 -3.90
N ASN A 433 -6.27 -22.66 -3.55
CA ASN A 433 -5.77 -23.61 -4.53
C ASN A 433 -6.91 -24.55 -4.94
N ASN A 434 -7.52 -24.27 -6.10
CA ASN A 434 -8.62 -25.08 -6.60
C ASN A 434 -8.07 -26.26 -7.43
N LYS A 435 -8.56 -27.48 -7.19
CA LYS A 435 -8.13 -28.69 -7.90
C LYS A 435 -8.22 -28.57 -9.43
N SER A 436 -9.22 -27.87 -9.95
CA SER A 436 -9.44 -27.74 -11.41
C SER A 436 -8.65 -26.59 -12.06
N TYR A 437 -8.24 -25.59 -11.28
CA TYR A 437 -7.70 -24.33 -11.80
C TYR A 437 -6.32 -23.96 -11.26
N GLY A 438 -5.77 -24.70 -10.30
CA GLY A 438 -4.61 -24.29 -9.51
C GLY A 438 -4.90 -23.05 -8.65
N LEU A 439 -3.87 -22.26 -8.34
CA LEU A 439 -3.96 -21.07 -7.48
C LEU A 439 -4.93 -20.01 -8.04
N VAL A 440 -6.09 -19.83 -7.41
CA VAL A 440 -7.05 -18.75 -7.67
C VAL A 440 -6.83 -17.65 -6.64
N ILE A 441 -6.69 -16.41 -7.10
CA ILE A 441 -6.56 -15.24 -6.25
C ILE A 441 -7.82 -14.41 -6.44
N SER A 442 -8.48 -14.10 -5.32
CA SER A 442 -9.70 -13.30 -5.30
C SER A 442 -9.45 -11.87 -5.84
N PHE A 443 -10.45 -11.30 -6.51
CA PHE A 443 -10.37 -9.95 -7.07
C PHE A 443 -10.16 -8.84 -6.03
N PRO A 444 -10.81 -8.88 -4.84
CA PRO A 444 -10.63 -7.84 -3.82
C PRO A 444 -9.18 -7.69 -3.37
N PHE A 445 -8.44 -8.80 -3.28
CA PHE A 445 -7.04 -8.75 -2.86
C PHE A 445 -6.22 -7.78 -3.70
N PHE A 446 -6.30 -7.91 -5.02
CA PHE A 446 -5.47 -7.08 -5.88
C PHE A 446 -5.92 -5.61 -5.94
N ALA A 447 -7.22 -5.35 -5.76
CA ALA A 447 -7.73 -3.97 -5.71
C ALA A 447 -7.30 -3.23 -4.45
N LEU A 448 -7.06 -4.00 -3.39
CA LEU A 448 -6.63 -3.51 -2.10
C LEU A 448 -5.14 -3.74 -1.88
N ALA A 449 -4.45 -4.39 -2.81
CA ALA A 449 -3.07 -4.81 -2.62
C ALA A 449 -2.17 -3.59 -2.43
N SER A 450 -2.38 -2.49 -3.16
CA SER A 450 -1.67 -1.23 -2.87
C SER A 450 -1.88 -0.75 -1.43
N ARG A 451 -3.10 -0.87 -0.89
CA ARG A 451 -3.46 -0.48 0.48
C ARG A 451 -2.85 -1.41 1.54
N TYR A 452 -2.98 -2.73 1.35
CA TYR A 452 -2.49 -3.79 2.23
C TYR A 452 -0.96 -3.90 2.24
N ILE A 453 -0.34 -3.80 1.07
CA ILE A 453 1.06 -4.22 0.84
C ILE A 453 2.03 -3.05 0.94
N LEU A 454 1.65 -1.85 0.48
CA LEU A 454 2.55 -0.68 0.54
C LEU A 454 2.35 0.19 1.77
N PHE A 455 1.18 0.19 2.38
CA PHE A 455 0.79 1.33 3.20
C PHE A 455 0.29 0.98 4.59
N GLN A 456 -0.48 -0.08 4.78
CA GLN A 456 -1.15 -0.28 6.07
C GLN A 456 -0.28 -0.81 7.20
N MET A 457 0.69 -1.69 6.93
CA MET A 457 1.55 -2.21 8.01
C MET A 457 2.53 -1.18 8.57
N PRO A 458 3.21 -0.32 7.77
CA PRO A 458 4.21 0.60 8.31
C PRO A 458 3.70 2.03 8.55
N VAL A 459 2.75 2.53 7.75
CA VAL A 459 2.52 3.98 7.53
C VAL A 459 1.15 4.49 7.96
N TYR A 460 0.17 3.61 8.23
CA TYR A 460 -1.16 4.02 8.71
C TYR A 460 -1.29 3.97 10.24
N GLY A 461 -0.17 3.74 10.95
CA GLY A 461 -0.16 3.62 12.40
C GLY A 461 -0.90 2.38 12.88
N LEU A 462 -0.96 2.23 14.21
CA LEU A 462 -1.63 1.09 14.84
C LEU A 462 -3.12 1.04 14.49
N GLN A 463 -3.78 2.20 14.48
CA GLN A 463 -5.19 2.33 14.09
C GLN A 463 -5.46 1.79 12.68
N GLY A 464 -4.55 2.04 11.74
CA GLY A 464 -4.65 1.57 10.36
C GLY A 464 -4.70 0.05 10.25
N VAL A 465 -3.80 -0.64 10.98
CA VAL A 465 -3.73 -2.11 10.98
C VAL A 465 -4.98 -2.71 11.64
N PHE A 466 -5.43 -2.16 12.76
CA PHE A 466 -6.66 -2.65 13.40
C PHE A 466 -7.90 -2.38 12.56
N THR A 467 -8.00 -1.21 11.94
CA THR A 467 -9.11 -0.88 11.03
C THR A 467 -9.15 -1.86 9.88
N LEU A 468 -7.98 -2.23 9.36
CA LEU A 468 -7.88 -3.19 8.28
C LEU A 468 -8.37 -4.58 8.69
N VAL A 469 -7.86 -5.09 9.81
CA VAL A 469 -8.15 -6.44 10.32
C VAL A 469 -9.61 -6.59 10.75
N LEU A 470 -10.12 -5.63 11.51
CA LEU A 470 -11.45 -5.73 12.13
C LEU A 470 -12.58 -5.29 11.21
N ARG A 471 -12.30 -4.40 10.25
CA ARG A 471 -13.34 -3.72 9.49
C ARG A 471 -13.10 -3.77 7.98
N GLY A 472 -11.94 -3.30 7.52
CA GLY A 472 -11.64 -3.13 6.09
C GLY A 472 -11.77 -4.44 5.30
N PHE A 473 -11.15 -5.52 5.79
CA PHE A 473 -11.25 -6.82 5.15
C PHE A 473 -12.71 -7.29 5.02
N ILE A 474 -13.48 -7.17 6.09
CA ILE A 474 -14.88 -7.63 6.14
C ILE A 474 -15.74 -6.79 5.19
N GLU A 475 -15.63 -5.47 5.25
CA GLU A 475 -16.39 -4.55 4.39
C GLU A 475 -16.09 -4.80 2.91
N ASP A 476 -14.82 -4.87 2.53
CA ASP A 476 -14.43 -4.99 1.13
C ASP A 476 -14.82 -6.36 0.54
N VAL A 477 -14.68 -7.45 1.33
CA VAL A 477 -15.13 -8.79 0.94
C VAL A 477 -16.64 -8.84 0.81
N LEU A 478 -17.39 -8.27 1.74
CA LEU A 478 -18.85 -8.23 1.68
C LEU A 478 -19.35 -7.42 0.49
N ILE A 479 -18.79 -6.23 0.24
CA ILE A 479 -19.13 -5.40 -0.92
C ILE A 479 -18.90 -6.18 -2.21
N PHE A 480 -17.74 -6.83 -2.35
CA PHE A 480 -17.45 -7.64 -3.53
C PHE A 480 -18.43 -8.79 -3.70
N CYS A 481 -18.67 -9.57 -2.64
CA CYS A 481 -19.55 -10.72 -2.70
C CYS A 481 -21.01 -10.33 -3.02
N LEU A 482 -21.51 -9.24 -2.44
CA LEU A 482 -22.84 -8.72 -2.74
C LEU A 482 -22.97 -8.26 -4.19
N LEU A 483 -21.97 -7.54 -4.71
CA LEU A 483 -21.96 -7.12 -6.11
C LEU A 483 -21.85 -8.32 -7.05
N MET A 484 -21.02 -9.30 -6.73
CA MET A 484 -20.91 -10.54 -7.52
C MET A 484 -22.20 -11.34 -7.52
N TYR A 485 -22.87 -11.42 -6.37
CA TYR A 485 -24.18 -12.06 -6.27
C TYR A 485 -25.21 -11.33 -7.14
N ALA A 486 -25.30 -10.00 -7.04
CA ALA A 486 -26.19 -9.19 -7.87
C ALA A 486 -25.89 -9.36 -9.38
N MET A 487 -24.61 -9.37 -9.75
CA MET A 487 -24.19 -9.54 -11.13
C MET A 487 -24.39 -10.95 -11.66
N SER A 488 -24.44 -11.97 -10.80
CA SER A 488 -24.64 -13.36 -11.20
C SER A 488 -26.03 -13.62 -11.81
N TYR A 489 -27.02 -12.78 -11.48
CA TYR A 489 -28.34 -12.81 -12.12
C TYR A 489 -28.32 -12.37 -13.58
N ILE A 490 -27.35 -11.52 -13.96
CA ILE A 490 -27.24 -10.93 -15.30
C ILE A 490 -26.18 -11.67 -16.12
N PHE A 491 -25.03 -11.96 -15.52
CA PHE A 491 -23.88 -12.59 -16.17
C PHE A 491 -23.44 -13.83 -15.40
N LYS A 492 -23.37 -14.97 -16.08
CA LYS A 492 -22.82 -16.18 -15.48
C LYS A 492 -21.32 -15.98 -15.18
N PRO A 493 -20.83 -16.41 -14.00
CA PRO A 493 -19.40 -16.46 -13.71
C PRO A 493 -18.64 -17.29 -14.74
N PHE A 494 -17.36 -17.00 -14.92
CA PHE A 494 -16.51 -17.79 -15.81
C PHE A 494 -16.30 -19.19 -15.22
N SER A 495 -16.63 -20.21 -16.00
CA SER A 495 -16.33 -21.62 -15.72
C SER A 495 -15.75 -22.26 -16.98
N LYS A 496 -14.61 -22.95 -16.84
CA LYS A 496 -13.97 -23.66 -17.96
C LYS A 496 -14.82 -24.84 -18.45
N ASP A 497 -15.73 -25.34 -17.63
CA ASP A 497 -16.62 -26.47 -17.96
C ASP A 497 -17.91 -26.04 -18.67
N THR A 498 -18.17 -24.73 -18.85
CA THR A 498 -19.43 -24.23 -19.44
C THR A 498 -19.42 -24.01 -20.95
N ARG A 499 -18.65 -24.82 -21.70
CA ARG A 499 -18.80 -24.95 -23.16
C ARG A 499 -18.68 -26.42 -23.58
N VAL A 500 -19.83 -27.08 -23.69
CA VAL A 500 -20.10 -28.06 -24.75
C VAL A 500 -20.90 -27.32 -25.81
#